data_AF-E6K3C7-F1
#
_entry.id   AF-E6K3C7-F1
#
_cell.length_a   1.000
_cell.length_b   1.000
_cell.length_c   1.000
_cell.angle_alpha   90.00
_cell.angle_beta   90.00
_cell.angle_gamma   90.00
#
_symmetry.space_group_name_H-M   'P 1'
#
loop_
_entity.id
_entity.type
_entity.pdbx_description
1 polymer ?
#
loop_
_entity_poly.entity_id
_entity_poly.type
_entity_poly.pdbx_seq_one_letter_code
_entity_poly.pdbx_strand_id
1 'polypeptide(L)' 'MTAIFQFLLFIFVAITVFVGLALYRIYRQLHDATHRFRERPQQREAKVGDNVIIDRRTPEETNKKIIPENEGEYVDFKEE' A
#
# COMPACT_ATOMS: atom_id res chain seq x y z
N MET A 1 -42.85 14.35 -34.87
CA MET A 1 -41.75 13.38 -35.10
C MET A 1 -40.39 13.94 -34.69
N THR A 2 -39.99 15.15 -35.14
CA THR A 2 -38.68 15.76 -34.85
C THR A 2 -38.44 16.12 -33.37
N ALA A 3 -39.46 16.58 -32.65
CA ALA A 3 -39.34 16.98 -31.24
C ALA A 3 -38.90 15.83 -30.31
N ILE A 4 -39.36 14.59 -30.58
CA ILE A 4 -38.97 13.40 -29.81
C ILE A 4 -37.50 13.06 -30.07
N PHE A 5 -37.04 13.12 -31.33
CA PHE A 5 -35.64 12.90 -31.67
C PHE A 5 -34.71 13.95 -31.05
N GLN A 6 -35.12 15.23 -31.04
CA GLN A 6 -34.38 16.30 -30.38
C GLN A 6 -34.31 16.08 -28.86
N PHE A 7 -35.40 15.67 -28.23
CA PHE A 7 -35.43 15.33 -26.81
C PHE A 7 -34.49 14.15 -26.46
N LEU A 8 -34.52 13.08 -27.25
CA LEU A 8 -33.61 11.94 -27.10
C LEU A 8 -32.14 12.34 -27.31
N LEU A 9 -31.88 13.21 -28.29
CA LEU A 9 -30.54 13.73 -28.55
C LEU A 9 -30.02 14.56 -27.36
N PHE A 10 -30.86 15.39 -26.75
CA PHE A 10 -30.50 16.14 -25.55
C PHE A 10 -30.13 15.22 -24.37
N ILE A 11 -30.91 14.16 -24.14
CA ILE A 11 -30.60 13.17 -23.10
C ILE A 11 -29.28 12.47 -23.39
N PHE A 12 -29.07 12.05 -24.65
CA PHE A 12 -27.84 11.38 -25.06
C PHE A 12 -26.60 12.27 -24.83
N VAL A 13 -26.68 13.56 -25.22
CA VAL A 13 -25.60 14.52 -25.00
C VAL A 13 -25.37 14.75 -23.52
N ALA A 14 -26.43 14.90 -22.72
CA ALA A 14 -26.31 15.10 -21.27
C ALA A 14 -25.61 13.92 -20.58
N ILE A 15 -25.97 12.68 -20.93
CA ILE A 15 -25.31 11.47 -20.41
C ILE A 15 -23.84 11.42 -20.85
N THR A 16 -23.56 11.71 -22.12
CA THR A 16 -22.20 11.71 -22.65
C THR A 16 -21.30 12.72 -21.92
N VAL A 17 -21.81 13.94 -21.69
CA VAL A 17 -21.10 14.98 -20.93
C VAL A 17 -20.89 14.53 -19.49
N PHE A 18 -21.90 13.94 -18.85
CA PHE A 18 -21.81 13.46 -17.47
C PHE A 18 -20.75 12.37 -17.30
N VAL A 19 -20.73 11.37 -18.21
CA VAL A 19 -19.72 10.30 -18.21
C VAL A 19 -18.33 10.87 -18.46
N GLY A 20 -18.17 11.79 -19.41
CA GLY A 20 -16.90 12.47 -19.68
C GLY A 20 -16.37 13.22 -18.45
N LEU A 21 -17.25 13.93 -17.74
CA LEU A 21 -16.91 14.62 -16.49
C LEU A 21 -16.51 13.66 -15.37
N ALA A 22 -17.24 12.54 -15.22
CA ALA A 22 -16.93 11.52 -14.23
C ALA A 22 -15.54 10.91 -14.48
N LEU A 23 -15.23 10.55 -15.73
CA LEU A 23 -13.92 10.02 -16.13
C LEU A 23 -12.81 11.05 -15.93
N TYR A 24 -13.03 12.31 -16.32
CA TYR A 24 -12.07 13.39 -16.11
C TYR A 24 -11.75 13.59 -14.63
N ARG A 25 -12.77 13.52 -13.77
CA ARG A 25 -12.60 13.66 -12.31
C ARG A 25 -11.77 12.52 -11.73
N ILE A 26 -12.03 11.28 -12.13
CA ILE A 26 -11.28 10.09 -11.68
C ILE A 26 -9.83 10.14 -12.16
N TYR A 27 -9.62 10.47 -13.45
CA TYR A 27 -8.27 10.62 -14.01
C TYR A 27 -7.46 11.67 -13.26
N ARG A 28 -8.06 12.83 -12.97
CA ARG A 28 -7.43 13.91 -12.20
C ARG A 28 -7.09 13.49 -10.78
N GLN A 29 -8.00 12.78 -10.10
CA GLN A 29 -7.77 12.28 -8.74
C GLN A 29 -6.65 11.24 -8.68
N LEU A 30 -6.56 10.34 -9.66
CA LEU A 30 -5.48 9.34 -9.73
C LEU A 30 -4.12 10.01 -10.02
N HIS A 31 -4.09 11.00 -10.92
CA HIS A 31 -2.86 11.75 -11.20
C HIS A 31 -2.31 12.44 -9.94
N ASP A 32 -3.17 13.09 -9.16
CA ASP A 32 -2.76 13.79 -7.92
C ASP A 32 -2.42 12.81 -6.77
N ALA A 33 -3.04 11.62 -6.74
CA ALA A 33 -2.76 10.58 -5.74
C ALA A 33 -1.43 9.85 -5.99
N THR A 34 -0.93 9.87 -7.22
CA THR A 34 0.34 9.19 -7.58
C THR A 34 1.56 9.88 -6.93
N HIS A 35 1.44 11.16 -6.57
CA HIS A 35 2.49 11.90 -5.87
C HIS A 35 2.56 11.64 -4.36
N ARG A 36 1.57 10.98 -3.74
CA ARG A 36 1.55 10.69 -2.29
C ARG A 36 2.01 9.29 -1.92
N PHE A 37 2.25 8.41 -2.90
CA PHE A 37 2.80 7.06 -2.68
C PHE A 37 4.33 7.00 -2.79
N ARG A 38 5.01 8.15 -2.83
CA ARG A 38 6.48 8.23 -2.74
C ARG A 38 6.98 8.65 -1.35
N GLU A 39 6.07 9.05 -0.46
CA GLU A 39 6.35 9.26 0.95
C GLU A 39 5.65 8.15 1.73
N ARG A 40 6.42 7.13 2.12
CA ARG A 40 5.99 6.20 3.16
C ARG A 40 5.62 7.05 4.38
N PRO A 41 4.38 7.07 4.90
CA PRO A 41 4.20 7.44 6.29
C PRO A 41 4.78 6.28 7.08
N GLN A 42 6.08 6.37 7.37
CA GLN A 42 6.77 5.53 8.33
C GLN A 42 6.37 5.98 9.74
N GLN A 43 5.07 6.01 9.99
CA GLN A 43 4.49 6.25 11.29
C GLN A 43 3.58 5.07 11.59
N ARG A 44 4.24 3.90 11.76
CA ARG A 44 3.74 2.94 12.73
C ARG A 44 3.77 3.69 14.05
N GLU A 45 2.63 4.19 14.51
CA GLU A 45 2.39 4.36 15.94
C GLU A 45 2.49 2.97 16.57
N ALA A 46 3.72 2.50 16.79
CA ALA A 46 3.96 1.48 17.78
C ALA A 46 3.62 2.15 19.10
N LYS A 47 2.52 1.73 19.74
CA LYS A 47 2.37 1.91 21.18
C LYS A 47 3.70 1.50 21.80
N VAL A 48 4.42 2.47 22.36
CA VAL A 48 5.60 2.22 23.18
C VAL A 48 5.08 1.51 24.43
N GLY A 49 4.98 0.20 24.33
CA GLY A 49 4.48 -0.69 25.36
C GLY A 49 5.34 -1.94 25.32
N ASP A 50 6.38 -1.90 26.14
CA ASP A 50 7.29 -2.94 26.63
C ASP A 50 7.99 -3.92 25.67
N ASN A 51 7.52 -4.13 24.43
CA ASN A 51 8.02 -5.18 23.53
C ASN A 51 8.38 -4.69 22.11
N VAL A 52 8.84 -3.44 21.96
CA VAL A 52 9.31 -2.94 20.66
C VAL A 52 10.82 -3.15 20.53
N ILE A 53 11.24 -4.15 19.76
CA ILE A 53 12.64 -4.35 19.39
C ILE A 53 12.94 -3.48 18.17
N ILE A 54 13.69 -2.40 18.38
CA ILE A 54 14.22 -1.54 17.32
C ILE A 54 15.62 -2.02 16.96
N ASP A 55 15.78 -2.62 15.78
CA ASP A 55 17.10 -2.98 15.26
C ASP A 55 17.85 -1.72 14.82
N ARG A 56 18.98 -1.44 15.48
CA ARG A 56 19.84 -0.26 15.21
C ARG A 56 21.12 -0.62 14.45
N ARG A 57 21.26 -1.89 14.03
CA ARG A 57 22.44 -2.36 13.31
C ARG A 57 22.53 -1.75 11.92
N THR A 58 23.76 -1.50 11.45
CA THR A 58 23.99 -1.13 10.06
C THR A 58 23.79 -2.35 9.14
N PRO A 59 23.56 -2.17 7.82
CA PRO A 59 23.40 -3.30 6.89
C PRO A 59 24.57 -4.29 6.94
N GLU A 60 25.78 -3.81 7.18
CA GLU A 60 27.00 -4.60 7.32
C GLU A 60 27.00 -5.45 8.60
N GLU A 61 26.36 -4.98 9.67
CA GLU A 61 26.22 -5.68 10.95
C GLU A 61 25.07 -6.69 10.93
N THR A 62 24.00 -6.42 10.20
CA THR A 62 22.88 -7.37 10.00
C THR A 62 23.31 -8.61 9.22
N ASN A 63 24.23 -8.46 8.26
CA ASN A 63 24.70 -9.56 7.42
C ASN A 63 25.72 -10.48 8.11
N LYS A 64 26.05 -10.25 9.38
CA LYS A 64 26.96 -11.11 10.14
C LYS A 64 26.20 -12.30 10.71
N LYS A 65 26.80 -13.49 10.64
CA LYS A 65 26.28 -14.71 11.29
C LYS A 65 26.25 -14.49 12.81
N ILE A 66 25.06 -14.52 13.40
CA ILE A 66 24.84 -14.29 14.83
C ILE A 66 24.86 -15.57 15.68
N ILE A 67 24.73 -16.73 15.05
CA ILE A 67 24.80 -18.06 15.68
C ILE A 67 26.21 -18.62 15.40
N PRO A 68 27.09 -18.76 16.40
CA PRO A 68 28.40 -19.34 16.19
C PRO A 68 28.29 -20.83 15.79
N GLU A 69 29.31 -21.34 15.09
CA GLU A 69 29.29 -22.70 14.52
C GLU A 69 29.30 -23.82 15.55
N ASN A 70 29.69 -23.50 16.78
CA ASN A 70 29.74 -24.39 17.92
C ASN A 70 28.52 -24.28 18.85
N GLU A 71 27.47 -23.55 18.44
CA GLU A 71 26.22 -23.48 19.19
C GLU A 71 25.33 -24.69 18.86
N GLY A 72 24.94 -25.47 19.87
CA GLY A 72 24.00 -26.59 19.73
C GLY A 72 24.63 -27.99 19.83
N GLU A 73 25.30 -28.29 20.95
CA GLU A 73 25.63 -29.68 21.27
C GLU A 73 24.33 -30.50 21.37
N TYR A 74 24.19 -31.51 20.53
CA TYR A 74 23.06 -32.44 20.59
C TYR A 74 23.18 -33.27 21.86
N VAL A 75 22.32 -33.00 22.84
CA VAL A 75 22.13 -33.88 23.99
C VAL A 75 21.22 -35.03 23.58
N ASP A 76 21.75 -36.25 23.63
CA ASP A 76 20.94 -37.46 23.48
C ASP A 76 19.96 -37.55 24.65
N PHE A 77 18.68 -37.29 24.38
CA PHE A 77 17.62 -37.44 25.36
C PHE A 77 17.45 -38.92 25.71
N LYS A 78 17.65 -39.29 26.97
CA LYS A 78 17.28 -40.60 27.51
C LYS A 78 15.97 -40.43 28.26
N GLU A 79 14.94 -41.14 27.82
CA GLU A 79 13.65 -41.24 28.51
C GLU A 79 13.86 -42.12 29.77
N GLU A 80 13.40 -41.63 30.93
CA GLU A 80 13.38 -42.40 32.20
C GLU A 80 12.15 -43.31 32.31
#